data_AF-F6LI47-F1
#
_entry.id   AF-F6LI47-F1
#
_cell.length_a   1.000
_cell.length_b   1.000
_cell.length_c   1.000
_cell.angle_alpha   90.00
_cell.angle_beta   90.00
_cell.angle_gamma   90.00
#
_symmetry.space_group_name_H-M   'P 1'
#
loop_
_entity.id
_entity.type
_entity.pdbx_description
1 polymer ?
#
loop_
_entity_poly.entity_id
_entity_poly.type
_entity_poly.pdbx_seq_one_letter_code
_entity_poly.pdbx_strand_id
1 'polypeptide(L)'
;FYDWYCDLPAASPQTWGEQTDVPESADWYNSTYLIITGANLPMTRTPDAHFMSEARYKGTKVVSMAPDYAEFVKFADLWMPVQQGTDSAAFMAMGHVALKEFYVDKQVPYFMSYARQNTDMPMQVILRKHGGGYVSDRCLRASDFDGALGEENNPEWKTIVFDETSQSFVAPNGSIGFRWGEDGKWNLLPKAGDKDIVEELSCLGKHDEVVSVGFPHFTPDEPGLLWRNMPVRKLTLANGEEVFVTSVFDLQLANYSVDRGLGGENVAKSYADANVAYTPAWAEKVTGVKAADIARTGHEFAENAEKTTGKSMVITWGRK
;
A
#
# COMPACT_ATOMS: atom_id res chain seq x y z
N PHE A 1 -18.04 0.41 -22.30
CA PHE A 1 -17.61 -0.88 -22.88
C PHE A 1 -16.53 -1.53 -22.03
N TYR A 2 -15.47 -0.80 -21.65
CA TYR A 2 -14.37 -1.34 -20.83
C TYR A 2 -14.81 -1.77 -19.42
N ASP A 3 -15.66 -0.97 -18.81
CA ASP A 3 -16.41 -1.26 -17.58
C ASP A 3 -17.31 -2.51 -17.71
N TRP A 4 -18.14 -2.56 -18.77
CA TRP A 4 -19.10 -3.63 -19.01
C TRP A 4 -18.43 -5.00 -19.19
N TYR A 5 -17.24 -5.03 -19.80
CA TYR A 5 -16.49 -6.27 -19.95
C TYR A 5 -15.71 -6.68 -18.71
N CYS A 6 -15.76 -5.89 -17.63
CA CYS A 6 -14.96 -6.08 -16.43
C CYS A 6 -13.45 -6.03 -16.69
N ASP A 7 -13.04 -5.35 -17.77
CA ASP A 7 -11.63 -5.16 -18.10
C ASP A 7 -11.07 -3.88 -17.46
N LEU A 8 -11.94 -2.92 -17.08
CA LEU A 8 -11.56 -1.76 -16.28
C LEU A 8 -11.24 -2.19 -14.84
N PRO A 9 -9.97 -2.14 -14.39
CA PRO A 9 -9.65 -2.37 -13.00
C PRO A 9 -10.01 -1.13 -12.19
N ALA A 10 -11.13 -1.16 -11.46
CA ALA A 10 -11.60 -0.03 -10.65
C ALA A 10 -10.53 0.50 -9.65
N ALA A 11 -9.58 -0.35 -9.26
CA ALA A 11 -8.43 0.02 -8.44
C ALA A 11 -7.48 1.04 -9.10
N SER A 12 -7.39 1.10 -10.44
CA SER A 12 -6.52 2.05 -11.15
C SER A 12 -7.02 3.50 -11.00
N PRO A 13 -8.30 3.82 -11.31
CA PRO A 13 -8.85 5.15 -11.00
C PRO A 13 -8.82 5.50 -9.52
N GLN A 14 -8.98 4.53 -8.62
CA GLN A 14 -8.90 4.75 -7.16
C GLN A 14 -7.49 5.11 -6.70
N THR A 15 -6.46 4.46 -7.23
CA THR A 15 -5.07 4.63 -6.78
C THR A 15 -4.38 5.80 -7.47
N TRP A 16 -4.58 5.94 -8.78
CA TRP A 16 -3.82 6.89 -9.61
C TRP A 16 -4.68 7.95 -10.30
N GLY A 17 -6.02 7.85 -10.23
CA GLY A 17 -6.90 8.72 -11.00
C GLY A 17 -6.81 8.49 -12.51
N GLU A 18 -6.28 7.34 -12.94
CA GLU A 18 -6.05 6.95 -14.34
C GLU A 18 -6.92 5.75 -14.72
N GLN A 19 -7.46 5.74 -15.94
CA GLN A 19 -8.31 4.66 -16.43
C GLN A 19 -7.54 3.33 -16.40
N THR A 20 -6.46 3.24 -17.16
CA THR A 20 -5.50 2.13 -17.18
C THR A 20 -4.30 2.58 -18.02
N ASP A 21 -3.12 2.60 -17.42
CA ASP A 21 -1.86 2.73 -18.13
C ASP A 21 -0.91 1.66 -17.57
N VAL A 22 -0.24 0.93 -18.47
CA VAL A 22 0.56 -0.26 -18.13
C VAL A 22 1.83 -0.30 -18.97
N PRO A 23 2.94 -0.87 -18.45
CA PRO A 23 4.14 -1.05 -19.25
C PRO A 23 3.90 -1.97 -20.45
N GLU A 24 4.62 -1.71 -21.54
CA GLU A 24 4.63 -2.58 -22.71
C GLU A 24 5.25 -3.96 -22.39
N SER A 25 4.98 -4.97 -23.23
CA SER A 25 5.50 -6.33 -23.03
C SER A 25 7.02 -6.42 -23.13
N ALA A 26 7.66 -5.55 -23.92
CA ALA A 26 9.11 -5.46 -23.98
C ALA A 26 9.73 -5.10 -22.61
N ASP A 27 9.01 -4.36 -21.76
CA ASP A 27 9.49 -3.98 -20.43
C ASP A 27 9.48 -5.16 -19.43
N TRP A 28 8.77 -6.25 -19.73
CA TRP A 28 8.87 -7.48 -18.93
C TRP A 28 10.30 -8.02 -18.92
N TYR A 29 11.06 -7.81 -19.99
CA TYR A 29 12.47 -8.19 -20.10
C TYR A 29 13.40 -7.32 -19.22
N ASN A 30 12.96 -6.13 -18.81
CA ASN A 30 13.69 -5.26 -17.90
C ASN A 30 13.48 -5.61 -16.43
N SER A 31 12.38 -6.30 -16.10
CA SER A 31 12.16 -6.88 -14.78
C SER A 31 13.18 -7.98 -14.46
N THR A 32 13.48 -8.16 -13.18
CA THR A 32 14.32 -9.27 -12.68
C THR A 32 13.57 -10.19 -11.71
N TYR A 33 12.32 -9.86 -11.37
CA TYR A 33 11.39 -10.73 -10.65
C TYR A 33 9.97 -10.52 -11.17
N LEU A 34 9.31 -11.60 -11.60
CA LEU A 34 7.94 -11.58 -12.11
C LEU A 34 7.03 -12.42 -11.23
N ILE A 35 5.90 -11.84 -10.82
CA ILE A 35 4.74 -12.60 -10.34
C ILE A 35 3.68 -12.53 -11.43
N ILE A 36 3.18 -13.68 -11.88
CA ILE A 36 2.13 -13.77 -12.88
C ILE A 36 0.90 -14.37 -12.20
N THR A 37 -0.20 -13.63 -12.17
CA THR A 37 -1.46 -14.07 -11.56
C THR A 37 -2.63 -13.74 -12.48
N GLY A 38 -3.62 -14.63 -12.58
CA GLY A 38 -4.82 -14.40 -13.41
C GLY A 38 -4.58 -14.27 -14.92
N ALA A 39 -3.33 -14.30 -15.40
CA ALA A 39 -2.96 -14.05 -16.80
C ALA A 39 -2.34 -15.30 -17.45
N ASN A 40 -3.09 -15.96 -18.33
CA ASN A 40 -2.55 -17.10 -19.09
C ASN A 40 -1.79 -16.62 -20.35
N LEU A 41 -0.59 -16.06 -20.15
CA LEU A 41 0.17 -15.35 -21.20
C LEU A 41 0.31 -16.12 -22.53
N PRO A 42 0.66 -17.42 -22.57
CA PRO A 42 0.79 -18.13 -23.84
C PRO A 42 -0.52 -18.20 -24.65
N MET A 43 -1.66 -18.15 -23.96
CA MET A 43 -3.00 -18.24 -24.57
C MET A 43 -3.62 -16.87 -24.86
N THR A 44 -3.51 -15.91 -23.94
CA THR A 44 -4.18 -14.60 -24.03
C THR A 44 -3.27 -13.46 -24.50
N ARG A 45 -1.95 -13.70 -24.51
CA ARG A 45 -0.90 -12.78 -24.96
C ARG A 45 0.17 -13.51 -25.76
N THR A 46 -0.25 -14.47 -26.59
CA THR A 46 0.62 -15.29 -27.44
C THR A 46 1.74 -14.51 -28.14
N PRO A 47 1.49 -13.37 -28.82
CA PRO A 47 2.56 -12.64 -29.50
C PRO A 47 3.60 -12.03 -28.55
N ASP A 48 3.27 -11.80 -27.27
CA ASP A 48 4.14 -11.18 -26.28
C ASP A 48 4.78 -12.20 -25.32
N ALA A 49 4.28 -13.44 -25.28
CA ALA A 49 4.69 -14.46 -24.31
C ALA A 49 6.19 -14.79 -24.36
N HIS A 50 6.85 -14.56 -25.51
CA HIS A 50 8.28 -14.77 -25.67
C HIS A 50 9.10 -13.89 -24.71
N PHE A 51 8.69 -12.64 -24.46
CA PHE A 51 9.41 -11.73 -23.56
C PHE A 51 9.54 -12.28 -22.14
N MET A 52 8.47 -12.89 -21.62
CA MET A 52 8.51 -13.56 -20.31
C MET A 52 9.47 -14.75 -20.34
N SER A 53 9.39 -15.60 -21.37
CA SER A 53 10.24 -16.79 -21.46
C SER A 53 11.72 -16.44 -21.65
N GLU A 54 12.02 -15.38 -22.40
CA GLU A 54 13.37 -14.90 -22.70
C GLU A 54 13.97 -14.16 -21.49
N ALA A 55 13.16 -13.42 -20.72
CA ALA A 55 13.59 -12.77 -19.48
C ALA A 55 14.19 -13.77 -18.49
N ARG A 56 13.71 -15.03 -18.50
CA ARG A 56 14.28 -16.10 -17.66
C ARG A 56 15.71 -16.45 -18.03
N TYR A 57 16.09 -16.38 -19.31
CA TYR A 57 17.49 -16.59 -19.73
C TYR A 57 18.42 -15.48 -19.24
N LYS A 58 17.88 -14.30 -18.95
CA LYS A 58 18.59 -13.19 -18.28
C LYS A 58 18.71 -13.38 -16.75
N GLY A 59 18.12 -14.43 -16.20
CA GLY A 59 18.12 -14.73 -14.76
C GLY A 59 16.90 -14.21 -14.02
N THR A 60 15.86 -13.74 -14.71
CA THR A 60 14.60 -13.30 -14.09
C THR A 60 13.89 -14.49 -13.47
N LYS A 61 13.54 -14.38 -12.18
CA LYS A 61 12.73 -15.38 -11.50
C LYS A 61 11.24 -15.16 -11.80
N VAL A 62 10.51 -16.24 -12.06
CA VAL A 62 9.07 -16.21 -12.35
C VAL A 62 8.29 -17.03 -11.33
N VAL A 63 7.33 -16.40 -10.67
CA VAL A 63 6.36 -17.04 -9.78
C VAL A 63 4.99 -16.99 -10.45
N SER A 64 4.32 -18.14 -10.55
CA SER A 64 2.97 -18.22 -11.09
C SER A 64 1.96 -18.53 -10.00
N MET A 65 0.93 -17.69 -9.88
CA MET A 65 -0.22 -17.90 -9.01
C MET A 65 -1.41 -18.31 -9.89
N ALA A 66 -1.85 -19.55 -9.75
CA ALA A 66 -2.99 -20.09 -10.50
C ALA A 66 -3.64 -21.26 -9.74
N PRO A 67 -4.98 -21.33 -9.65
CA PRO A 67 -5.68 -22.45 -9.02
C PRO A 67 -5.47 -23.79 -9.76
N ASP A 68 -5.22 -23.72 -11.06
CA ASP A 68 -5.02 -24.85 -11.97
C ASP A 68 -3.61 -24.83 -12.58
N TYR A 69 -3.17 -25.97 -13.11
CA TYR A 69 -1.89 -26.06 -13.82
C TYR A 69 -2.03 -25.52 -15.26
N ALA A 70 -2.23 -24.21 -15.38
CA ALA A 70 -2.39 -23.49 -16.64
C ALA A 70 -1.08 -23.42 -17.45
N GLU A 71 -1.17 -23.06 -18.74
CA GLU A 71 -0.01 -23.11 -19.67
C GLU A 71 1.18 -22.27 -19.19
N PHE A 72 0.92 -21.09 -18.62
CA PHE A 72 1.98 -20.22 -18.10
C PHE A 72 2.71 -20.78 -16.86
N VAL A 73 2.08 -21.72 -16.12
CA VAL A 73 2.69 -22.37 -14.95
C VAL A 73 3.91 -23.21 -15.37
N LYS A 74 3.89 -23.79 -16.57
CA LYS A 74 5.00 -24.58 -17.12
C LYS A 74 6.32 -23.80 -17.19
N PHE A 75 6.26 -22.48 -17.28
CA PHE A 75 7.43 -21.61 -17.39
C PHE A 75 7.85 -20.97 -16.06
N ALA A 76 7.16 -21.28 -14.96
CA ALA A 76 7.46 -20.71 -13.65
C ALA A 76 8.58 -21.47 -12.93
N ASP A 77 9.31 -20.77 -12.07
CA ASP A 77 10.26 -21.36 -11.13
C ASP A 77 9.56 -21.76 -9.82
N LEU A 78 8.39 -21.18 -9.53
CA LEU A 78 7.50 -21.56 -8.44
C LEU A 78 6.03 -21.45 -8.89
N TRP A 79 5.24 -22.49 -8.60
CA TRP A 79 3.79 -22.48 -8.75
C TRP A 79 3.12 -22.40 -7.39
N MET A 80 2.25 -21.40 -7.20
CA MET A 80 1.35 -21.28 -6.06
C MET A 80 -0.08 -21.65 -6.49
N PRO A 81 -0.61 -22.80 -6.06
CA PRO A 81 -1.98 -23.24 -6.36
C PRO A 81 -3.00 -22.49 -5.49
N VAL A 82 -3.10 -21.18 -5.68
CA VAL A 82 -4.00 -20.30 -4.91
C VAL A 82 -5.46 -20.63 -5.19
N GLN A 83 -6.26 -20.80 -4.14
CA GLN A 83 -7.70 -20.99 -4.28
C GLN A 83 -8.31 -19.78 -5.01
N GLN A 84 -9.10 -20.04 -6.06
CA GLN A 84 -9.67 -18.99 -6.90
C GLN A 84 -10.47 -17.95 -6.09
N GLY A 85 -10.18 -16.66 -6.33
CA GLY A 85 -10.84 -15.54 -5.65
C GLY A 85 -10.24 -15.21 -4.27
N THR A 86 -9.18 -15.91 -3.84
CA THR A 86 -8.49 -15.66 -2.56
C THR A 86 -7.11 -15.03 -2.74
N ASP A 87 -6.73 -14.66 -3.98
CA ASP A 87 -5.44 -14.08 -4.33
C ASP A 87 -5.07 -12.85 -3.48
N SER A 88 -6.06 -12.05 -3.11
CA SER A 88 -5.87 -10.88 -2.24
C SER A 88 -5.32 -11.28 -0.87
N ALA A 89 -5.72 -12.41 -0.29
CA ALA A 89 -5.18 -12.88 0.98
C ALA A 89 -3.68 -13.26 0.87
N ALA A 90 -3.27 -13.85 -0.25
CA ALA A 90 -1.85 -14.12 -0.52
C ALA A 90 -1.05 -12.81 -0.66
N PHE A 91 -1.53 -11.85 -1.45
CA PHE A 91 -0.86 -10.56 -1.61
C PHE A 91 -0.83 -9.73 -0.32
N MET A 92 -1.88 -9.77 0.50
CA MET A 92 -1.89 -9.12 1.82
C MET A 92 -0.80 -9.71 2.73
N ALA A 93 -0.62 -11.04 2.72
CA ALA A 93 0.44 -11.68 3.48
C ALA A 93 1.85 -11.44 2.92
N MET A 94 2.02 -11.38 1.60
CA MET A 94 3.29 -10.93 0.99
C MET A 94 3.61 -9.48 1.39
N GLY A 95 2.60 -8.60 1.40
CA GLY A 95 2.74 -7.21 1.83
C GLY A 95 3.08 -7.08 3.32
N HIS A 96 2.54 -7.96 4.19
CA HIS A 96 2.90 -8.01 5.60
C HIS A 96 4.41 -8.24 5.76
N VAL A 97 4.96 -9.22 5.06
CA VAL A 97 6.40 -9.54 5.06
C VAL A 97 7.21 -8.35 4.55
N ALA A 98 6.83 -7.78 3.41
CA ALA A 98 7.53 -6.63 2.82
C ALA A 98 7.53 -5.41 3.75
N LEU A 99 6.39 -5.08 4.36
CA LEU A 99 6.27 -3.97 5.30
C LEU A 99 7.07 -4.22 6.58
N LYS A 100 6.98 -5.42 7.15
CA LYS A 100 7.71 -5.78 8.37
C LYS A 100 9.22 -5.68 8.15
N GLU A 101 9.74 -6.36 7.15
CA GLU A 101 11.19 -6.47 6.97
C GLU A 101 11.82 -5.20 6.39
N PHE A 102 11.17 -4.57 5.40
CA PHE A 102 11.82 -3.53 4.60
C PHE A 102 11.40 -2.11 5.00
N TYR A 103 10.22 -1.92 5.61
CA TYR A 103 9.75 -0.61 6.09
C TYR A 103 9.88 -0.42 7.60
N VAL A 104 9.86 -1.51 8.40
CA VAL A 104 9.99 -1.42 9.86
C VAL A 104 11.38 -1.84 10.32
N ASP A 105 11.81 -3.06 10.01
CA ASP A 105 13.04 -3.60 10.59
C ASP A 105 14.30 -3.03 9.93
N LYS A 106 14.32 -2.95 8.59
CA LYS A 106 15.48 -2.45 7.81
C LYS A 106 15.38 -0.99 7.40
N GLN A 107 14.16 -0.47 7.18
CA GLN A 107 13.90 0.87 6.65
C GLN A 107 14.71 1.20 5.38
N VAL A 108 14.50 0.41 4.32
CA VAL A 108 15.25 0.51 3.06
C VAL A 108 15.15 1.92 2.47
N PRO A 109 16.28 2.63 2.22
CA PRO A 109 16.26 4.02 1.78
C PRO A 109 15.45 4.29 0.51
N TYR A 110 15.57 3.41 -0.50
CA TYR A 110 14.80 3.52 -1.74
C TYR A 110 13.29 3.45 -1.47
N PHE A 111 12.84 2.52 -0.64
CA PHE A 111 11.42 2.35 -0.31
C PHE A 111 10.87 3.49 0.54
N MET A 112 11.63 3.94 1.54
CA MET A 112 11.24 5.06 2.40
C MET A 112 11.12 6.36 1.59
N SER A 113 12.08 6.63 0.70
CA SER A 113 12.03 7.78 -0.19
C SER A 113 10.85 7.70 -1.17
N TYR A 114 10.61 6.52 -1.75
CA TYR A 114 9.52 6.33 -2.69
C TYR A 114 8.16 6.49 -2.02
N ALA A 115 7.95 5.87 -0.86
CA ALA A 115 6.72 6.01 -0.08
C ALA A 115 6.46 7.46 0.32
N ARG A 116 7.50 8.19 0.72
CA ARG A 116 7.37 9.61 1.08
C ARG A 116 6.92 10.48 -0.10
N GLN A 117 7.49 10.30 -1.29
CA GLN A 117 7.33 11.23 -2.41
C GLN A 117 6.19 10.86 -3.36
N ASN A 118 5.92 9.57 -3.55
CA ASN A 118 5.06 9.07 -4.63
C ASN A 118 3.76 8.44 -4.12
N THR A 119 3.46 8.54 -2.82
CA THR A 119 2.25 7.97 -2.23
C THR A 119 1.62 8.96 -1.25
N ASP A 120 0.40 8.66 -0.83
CA ASP A 120 -0.30 9.40 0.24
C ASP A 120 0.09 8.92 1.64
N MET A 121 1.07 8.03 1.79
CA MET A 121 1.52 7.50 3.09
C MET A 121 1.83 8.58 4.16
N PRO A 122 2.45 9.74 3.83
CA PRO A 122 2.67 10.80 4.82
C PRO A 122 1.40 11.62 5.18
N MET A 123 0.33 11.50 4.40
CA MET A 123 -0.88 12.30 4.56
C MET A 123 -1.57 11.96 5.89
N GLN A 124 -2.10 12.98 6.55
CA GLN A 124 -2.73 12.87 7.86
C GLN A 124 -4.22 12.56 7.74
N VAL A 125 -4.70 11.60 8.52
CA VAL A 125 -6.09 11.14 8.56
C VAL A 125 -6.68 11.45 9.93
N ILE A 126 -7.90 12.00 9.94
CA ILE A 126 -8.65 12.24 11.16
C ILE A 126 -9.22 10.92 11.68
N LEU A 127 -9.12 10.71 12.99
CA LEU A 127 -9.73 9.58 13.67
C LEU A 127 -11.01 10.00 14.37
N ARG A 128 -12.11 9.31 14.06
CA ARG A 128 -13.42 9.55 14.68
C ARG A 128 -13.69 8.51 15.77
N LYS A 129 -14.25 8.96 16.89
CA LYS A 129 -14.66 8.06 17.99
C LYS A 129 -15.67 7.03 17.51
N HIS A 130 -15.46 5.77 17.90
CA HIS A 130 -16.37 4.66 17.62
C HIS A 130 -16.27 3.60 18.72
N GLY A 131 -17.37 3.36 19.42
CA GLY A 131 -17.37 2.45 20.58
C GLY A 131 -16.37 2.89 21.65
N GLY A 132 -15.50 1.97 22.09
CA GLY A 132 -14.43 2.24 23.06
C GLY A 132 -13.11 2.74 22.44
N GLY A 133 -13.03 2.91 21.12
CA GLY A 133 -11.84 3.34 20.42
C GLY A 133 -12.15 4.31 19.27
N TYR A 134 -11.41 4.18 18.19
CA TYR A 134 -11.48 5.07 17.02
C TYR A 134 -11.60 4.28 15.72
N VAL A 135 -12.03 4.95 14.66
CA VAL A 135 -11.97 4.46 13.28
C VAL A 135 -11.42 5.57 12.39
N SER A 136 -10.83 5.23 11.24
CA SER A 136 -10.42 6.22 10.25
C SER A 136 -11.63 6.98 9.69
N ASP A 137 -11.43 8.26 9.44
CA ASP A 137 -12.37 9.14 8.75
C ASP A 137 -11.67 9.73 7.50
N ARG A 138 -12.03 10.92 7.08
CA ARG A 138 -11.39 11.63 5.97
C ARG A 138 -9.96 12.08 6.27
N CYS A 139 -9.19 12.31 5.21
CA CYS A 139 -7.92 13.03 5.30
C CYS A 139 -8.13 14.46 5.85
N LEU A 140 -7.17 14.90 6.65
CA LEU A 140 -7.03 16.27 7.12
C LEU A 140 -6.80 17.21 5.93
N ARG A 141 -7.47 18.35 5.93
CA ARG A 141 -7.44 19.34 4.85
C ARG A 141 -6.91 20.68 5.35
N ALA A 142 -6.38 21.50 4.45
CA ALA A 142 -5.93 22.84 4.81
C ALA A 142 -7.05 23.67 5.45
N SER A 143 -8.29 23.53 4.97
CA SER A 143 -9.48 24.18 5.54
C SER A 143 -9.80 23.81 6.98
N ASP A 144 -9.20 22.75 7.53
CA ASP A 144 -9.40 22.34 8.92
C ASP A 144 -8.57 23.16 9.92
N PHE A 145 -7.64 23.97 9.44
CA PHE A 145 -6.78 24.84 10.24
C PHE A 145 -7.26 26.29 10.21
N ASP A 146 -7.00 27.02 11.29
CA ASP A 146 -7.24 28.46 11.30
C ASP A 146 -6.40 29.15 10.22
N GLY A 147 -6.99 30.11 9.50
CA GLY A 147 -6.39 30.74 8.33
C GLY A 147 -6.06 29.78 7.17
N ALA A 148 -6.60 28.55 7.17
CA ALA A 148 -6.43 27.53 6.13
C ALA A 148 -4.97 27.23 5.74
N LEU A 149 -4.03 27.33 6.69
CA LEU A 149 -2.58 27.25 6.45
C LEU A 149 -2.05 28.22 5.37
N GLY A 150 -2.75 29.34 5.14
CA GLY A 150 -2.41 30.32 4.11
C GLY A 150 -2.82 29.93 2.69
N GLU A 151 -3.58 28.85 2.51
CA GLU A 151 -4.07 28.43 1.20
C GLU A 151 -5.45 29.06 0.92
N GLU A 152 -5.48 30.09 0.07
CA GLU A 152 -6.72 30.82 -0.26
C GLU A 152 -7.59 30.10 -1.31
N ASN A 153 -6.96 29.40 -2.26
CA ASN A 153 -7.64 28.66 -3.32
C ASN A 153 -7.85 27.19 -2.93
N ASN A 154 -9.09 26.70 -3.03
CA ASN A 154 -9.51 25.32 -2.76
C ASN A 154 -8.88 24.64 -1.51
N PRO A 155 -8.86 25.30 -0.34
CA PRO A 155 -8.23 24.74 0.87
C PRO A 155 -8.84 23.40 1.33
N GLU A 156 -10.12 23.16 1.03
CA GLU A 156 -10.82 21.93 1.33
C GLU A 156 -10.36 20.74 0.46
N TRP A 157 -9.62 20.98 -0.63
CA TRP A 157 -9.08 19.97 -1.55
C TRP A 157 -7.57 19.72 -1.41
N LYS A 158 -6.94 20.34 -0.41
CA LYS A 158 -5.50 20.23 -0.15
C LYS A 158 -5.25 19.37 1.09
N THR A 159 -4.69 18.18 0.90
CA THR A 159 -4.35 17.24 1.98
C THR A 159 -3.12 17.70 2.75
N ILE A 160 -2.98 17.25 4.00
CA ILE A 160 -1.97 17.76 4.94
C ILE A 160 -0.97 16.68 5.34
N VAL A 161 0.30 17.07 5.48
CA VAL A 161 1.40 16.25 6.03
C VAL A 161 1.99 16.95 7.26
N PHE A 162 2.75 16.21 8.05
CA PHE A 162 3.62 16.78 9.08
C PHE A 162 5.03 16.90 8.52
N ASP A 163 5.61 18.11 8.53
CA ASP A 163 6.97 18.35 8.06
C ASP A 163 7.98 18.20 9.21
N GLU A 164 8.94 17.29 9.01
CA GLU A 164 10.00 17.03 9.98
C GLU A 164 10.94 18.23 10.17
N THR A 165 11.06 19.11 9.18
CA THR A 165 12.00 20.24 9.24
C THR A 165 11.44 21.36 10.13
N SER A 166 10.20 21.78 9.86
CA SER A 166 9.51 22.81 10.62
C SER A 166 8.82 22.30 11.88
N GLN A 167 8.70 20.98 12.05
CA GLN A 167 7.93 20.34 13.13
C GLN A 167 6.48 20.85 13.18
N SER A 168 5.85 20.98 12.00
CA SER A 168 4.52 21.55 11.87
C SER A 168 3.71 20.91 10.74
N PHE A 169 2.38 21.08 10.78
CA PHE A 169 1.50 20.65 9.71
C PHE A 169 1.57 21.62 8.53
N VAL A 170 1.69 21.09 7.33
CA VAL A 170 1.80 21.87 6.09
C VAL A 170 0.98 21.24 4.96
N ALA A 171 0.54 22.06 4.01
CA ALA A 171 -0.03 21.61 2.75
C ALA A 171 1.11 21.39 1.73
N PRO A 172 1.50 20.14 1.41
CA PRO A 172 2.49 19.89 0.38
C PRO A 172 1.89 20.17 -1.00
N ASN A 173 2.75 20.53 -1.95
CA ASN A 173 2.40 20.65 -3.36
C ASN A 173 1.77 19.34 -3.91
N GLY A 174 1.03 19.45 -5.02
CA GLY A 174 0.57 18.29 -5.80
C GLY A 174 -0.83 17.77 -5.47
N SER A 175 -1.40 18.07 -4.30
CA SER A 175 -2.80 17.72 -4.00
C SER A 175 -3.77 18.37 -5.00
N ILE A 176 -4.96 17.77 -5.19
CA ILE A 176 -5.87 18.13 -6.28
C ILE A 176 -6.36 19.58 -6.23
N GLY A 177 -6.39 20.20 -5.04
CA GLY A 177 -6.72 21.62 -4.87
C GLY A 177 -5.72 22.58 -5.55
N PHE A 178 -4.48 22.14 -5.80
CA PHE A 178 -3.50 22.94 -6.54
C PHE A 178 -3.65 22.83 -8.07
N ARG A 179 -4.49 21.92 -8.58
CA ARG A 179 -4.62 21.66 -10.01
C ARG A 179 -5.43 22.73 -10.75
N TRP A 180 -6.36 23.38 -10.05
CA TRP A 180 -7.32 24.29 -10.65
C TRP A 180 -7.40 25.59 -9.85
N GLY A 181 -7.65 26.71 -10.51
CA GLY A 181 -7.78 28.03 -9.86
C GLY A 181 -6.45 28.70 -9.50
N GLU A 182 -5.33 27.99 -9.64
CA GLU A 182 -3.96 28.50 -9.45
C GLU A 182 -2.97 27.71 -10.33
N ASP A 183 -1.71 28.15 -10.38
CA ASP A 183 -0.65 27.56 -11.21
C ASP A 183 0.66 27.33 -10.43
N GLY A 184 1.50 26.44 -10.93
CA GLY A 184 2.89 26.26 -10.48
C GLY A 184 3.10 25.33 -9.29
N LYS A 185 2.05 24.97 -8.54
CA LYS A 185 2.13 24.08 -7.35
C LYS A 185 1.56 22.67 -7.54
N TRP A 186 0.96 22.37 -8.70
CA TRP A 186 0.51 21.00 -9.01
C TRP A 186 1.66 20.14 -9.55
N ASN A 187 2.53 19.68 -8.64
CA ASN A 187 3.68 18.84 -8.91
C ASN A 187 4.06 18.03 -7.65
N LEU A 188 4.91 17.02 -7.81
CA LEU A 188 5.40 16.16 -6.72
C LEU A 188 6.74 16.64 -6.11
N LEU A 189 7.08 17.92 -6.25
CA LEU A 189 8.27 18.44 -5.57
C LEU A 189 8.00 18.48 -4.06
N PRO A 190 8.97 18.08 -3.20
CA PRO A 190 8.81 18.04 -1.75
C PRO A 190 8.84 19.46 -1.17
N LYS A 191 7.77 20.21 -1.43
CA LYS A 191 7.63 21.62 -1.09
C LYS A 191 6.25 21.94 -0.53
N ALA A 192 6.21 22.92 0.36
CA ALA A 192 4.99 23.63 0.76
C ALA A 192 5.12 25.09 0.30
N GLY A 193 4.51 25.42 -0.84
CA GLY A 193 4.78 26.66 -1.54
C GLY A 193 6.23 26.70 -2.04
N ASP A 194 7.01 27.69 -1.59
CA ASP A 194 8.41 27.85 -1.98
C ASP A 194 9.41 27.17 -1.02
N LYS A 195 8.93 26.63 0.11
CA LYS A 195 9.78 26.03 1.14
C LYS A 195 9.95 24.54 0.88
N ASP A 196 11.19 24.06 0.91
CA ASP A 196 11.48 22.62 0.94
C ASP A 196 10.99 22.02 2.25
N ILE A 197 10.42 20.81 2.18
CA ILE A 197 9.89 20.07 3.32
C ILE A 197 10.41 18.62 3.32
N VAL A 198 10.27 17.96 4.47
CA VAL A 198 10.49 16.52 4.60
C VAL A 198 9.25 15.91 5.23
N GLU A 199 8.45 15.19 4.45
CA GLU A 199 7.19 14.62 4.91
C GLU A 199 7.44 13.45 5.89
N GLU A 200 6.93 13.57 7.10
CA GLU A 200 7.00 12.54 8.13
C GLU A 200 6.09 11.36 7.74
N LEU A 201 6.67 10.16 7.64
CA LEU A 201 5.89 8.95 7.39
C LEU A 201 5.20 8.46 8.67
N SER A 202 5.82 8.57 9.84
CA SER A 202 5.25 8.06 11.08
C SER A 202 5.53 8.99 12.25
N CYS A 203 4.52 9.17 13.10
CA CYS A 203 4.67 9.89 14.37
C CYS A 203 5.14 8.98 15.52
N LEU A 204 5.46 7.70 15.26
CA LEU A 204 5.96 6.79 16.29
C LEU A 204 7.23 7.36 16.96
N GLY A 205 7.26 7.38 18.29
CA GLY A 205 8.32 8.02 19.09
C GLY A 205 8.21 9.54 19.24
N LYS A 206 7.29 10.20 18.53
CA LYS A 206 7.01 11.66 18.59
C LYS A 206 5.52 11.97 18.75
N HIS A 207 4.71 10.96 19.08
CA HIS A 207 3.25 11.04 19.21
C HIS A 207 2.86 11.51 20.61
N ASP A 208 1.63 12.00 20.74
CA ASP A 208 1.08 12.42 22.03
C ASP A 208 0.49 11.22 22.78
N GLU A 209 -0.22 10.36 22.07
CA GLU A 209 -0.93 9.20 22.63
C GLU A 209 -0.87 7.98 21.71
N VAL A 210 -1.18 6.81 22.28
CA VAL A 210 -1.44 5.58 21.55
C VAL A 210 -2.90 5.22 21.76
N VAL A 211 -3.66 5.09 20.67
CA VAL A 211 -5.10 4.80 20.72
C VAL A 211 -5.44 3.53 19.93
N SER A 212 -6.54 2.88 20.30
CA SER A 212 -7.03 1.70 19.58
C SER A 212 -7.91 2.12 18.39
N VAL A 213 -7.55 1.66 17.20
CA VAL A 213 -8.25 1.93 15.93
C VAL A 213 -8.81 0.63 15.36
N GLY A 214 -10.09 0.63 15.02
CA GLY A 214 -10.79 -0.51 14.43
C GLY A 214 -10.68 -0.53 12.91
N PHE A 215 -10.30 -1.69 12.36
CA PHE A 215 -10.21 -1.95 10.91
C PHE A 215 -11.28 -2.95 10.50
N PRO A 216 -12.06 -2.69 9.43
CA PRO A 216 -13.06 -3.63 8.97
C PRO A 216 -12.37 -4.91 8.47
N HIS A 217 -13.00 -6.05 8.76
CA HIS A 217 -12.50 -7.35 8.38
C HIS A 217 -13.65 -8.23 7.89
N PHE A 218 -13.39 -9.02 6.85
CA PHE A 218 -14.45 -9.66 6.06
C PHE A 218 -14.27 -11.16 5.87
N THR A 219 -13.28 -11.76 6.54
CA THR A 219 -13.10 -13.21 6.47
C THR A 219 -14.24 -13.91 7.23
N PRO A 220 -14.90 -14.91 6.62
CA PRO A 220 -15.94 -15.68 7.30
C PRO A 220 -15.44 -16.27 8.62
N ASP A 221 -16.33 -16.34 9.60
CA ASP A 221 -16.07 -16.89 10.94
C ASP A 221 -14.99 -16.17 11.78
N GLU A 222 -14.49 -15.02 11.32
CA GLU A 222 -13.59 -14.13 12.05
C GLU A 222 -14.32 -12.83 12.49
N PRO A 223 -13.82 -12.10 13.51
CA PRO A 223 -14.42 -10.84 13.94
C PRO A 223 -14.47 -9.80 12.82
N GLY A 224 -15.62 -9.13 12.62
CA GLY A 224 -15.80 -8.13 11.56
C GLY A 224 -15.06 -6.81 11.75
N LEU A 225 -14.42 -6.62 12.91
CA LEU A 225 -13.64 -5.43 13.26
C LEU A 225 -12.40 -5.84 14.05
N LEU A 226 -11.23 -5.46 13.56
CA LEU A 226 -9.93 -5.75 14.18
C LEU A 226 -9.39 -4.49 14.85
N TRP A 227 -9.27 -4.53 16.17
CA TRP A 227 -8.71 -3.43 16.95
C TRP A 227 -7.19 -3.49 16.98
N ARG A 228 -6.51 -2.38 16.65
CA ARG A 228 -5.05 -2.27 16.63
C ARG A 228 -4.59 -0.91 17.15
N ASN A 229 -3.50 -0.91 17.91
CA ASN A 229 -2.98 0.30 18.55
C ASN A 229 -2.15 1.15 17.58
N MET A 230 -2.39 2.45 17.54
CA MET A 230 -1.75 3.39 16.63
C MET A 230 -1.21 4.63 17.36
N PRO A 231 -0.05 5.17 16.94
CA PRO A 231 0.47 6.42 17.47
C PRO A 231 -0.32 7.58 16.85
N VAL A 232 -0.69 8.58 17.65
CA VAL A 232 -1.49 9.72 17.21
C VAL A 232 -0.95 11.04 17.72
N ARG A 233 -1.20 12.10 16.95
CA ARG A 233 -1.06 13.50 17.41
C ARG A 233 -2.43 14.06 17.75
N LYS A 234 -2.50 14.87 18.80
CA LYS A 234 -3.69 15.64 19.17
C LYS A 234 -3.68 16.97 18.42
N LEU A 235 -4.82 17.34 17.84
CA LEU A 235 -4.97 18.58 17.07
C LEU A 235 -6.29 19.25 17.44
N THR A 236 -6.29 20.57 17.56
CA THR A 236 -7.51 21.38 17.62
C THR A 236 -7.79 21.96 16.25
N LEU A 237 -8.95 21.64 15.68
CA LEU A 237 -9.39 22.15 14.38
C LEU A 237 -9.88 23.60 14.49
N ALA A 238 -10.03 24.27 13.34
CA ALA A 238 -10.54 25.65 13.25
C ALA A 238 -11.93 25.84 13.88
N ASN A 239 -12.76 24.79 13.89
CA ASN A 239 -14.07 24.79 14.52
C ASN A 239 -14.02 24.62 16.06
N GLY A 240 -12.81 24.48 16.65
CA GLY A 240 -12.57 24.26 18.08
C GLY A 240 -12.65 22.80 18.52
N GLU A 241 -12.92 21.86 17.62
CA GLU A 241 -12.97 20.42 17.93
C GLU A 241 -11.55 19.86 18.15
N GLU A 242 -11.37 19.11 19.23
CA GLU A 242 -10.15 18.33 19.46
C GLU A 242 -10.26 16.95 18.80
N VAL A 243 -9.34 16.65 17.89
CA VAL A 243 -9.27 15.38 17.16
C VAL A 243 -7.92 14.70 17.34
N PHE A 244 -7.88 13.40 17.06
CA PHE A 244 -6.63 12.68 16.86
C PHE A 244 -6.37 12.50 15.37
N VAL A 245 -5.10 12.63 14.99
CA VAL A 245 -4.63 12.39 13.63
C VAL A 245 -3.47 11.40 13.62
N THR A 246 -3.37 10.63 12.54
CA THR A 246 -2.27 9.70 12.27
C THR A 246 -1.99 9.67 10.77
N SER A 247 -0.83 9.16 10.35
CA SER A 247 -0.51 9.07 8.93
C SER A 247 -1.17 7.86 8.27
N VAL A 248 -1.37 7.92 6.95
CA VAL A 248 -1.78 6.76 6.15
C VAL A 248 -0.76 5.62 6.28
N PHE A 249 0.53 5.92 6.39
CA PHE A 249 1.58 4.92 6.64
C PHE A 249 1.36 4.15 7.94
N ASP A 250 1.05 4.86 9.04
CA ASP A 250 0.77 4.25 10.33
C ASP A 250 -0.46 3.34 10.23
N LEU A 251 -1.54 3.83 9.60
CA LEU A 251 -2.75 3.05 9.33
C LEU A 251 -2.49 1.82 8.46
N GLN A 252 -1.64 1.94 7.43
CA GLN A 252 -1.30 0.85 6.54
C GLN A 252 -0.56 -0.25 7.29
N LEU A 253 0.45 0.09 8.08
CA LEU A 253 1.18 -0.89 8.90
C LEU A 253 0.27 -1.58 9.92
N ALA A 254 -0.64 -0.82 10.53
CA ALA A 254 -1.70 -1.38 11.36
C ALA A 254 -2.54 -2.37 10.58
N ASN A 255 -3.06 -1.97 9.42
CA ASN A 255 -3.96 -2.77 8.61
C ASN A 255 -3.32 -4.12 8.24
N TYR A 256 -2.01 -4.16 8.05
CA TYR A 256 -1.23 -5.36 7.77
C TYR A 256 -0.77 -6.13 9.02
N SER A 257 -1.29 -5.84 10.22
CA SER A 257 -0.92 -6.52 11.47
C SER A 257 0.57 -6.38 11.88
N VAL A 258 1.26 -5.35 11.39
CA VAL A 258 2.69 -5.15 11.68
C VAL A 258 2.84 -4.44 13.02
N ASP A 259 3.31 -5.15 14.05
CA ASP A 259 3.64 -4.55 15.34
C ASP A 259 4.95 -3.76 15.27
N ARG A 260 4.93 -2.59 15.90
CA ARG A 260 6.05 -1.66 16.04
C ARG A 260 6.37 -1.34 17.49
N GLY A 261 5.97 -2.21 18.42
CA GLY A 261 6.15 -2.05 19.85
C GLY A 261 4.98 -1.33 20.54
N LEU A 262 3.84 -1.19 19.86
CA LEU A 262 2.61 -0.60 20.40
C LEU A 262 1.72 -1.65 21.07
N GLY A 263 1.96 -2.93 20.75
CA GLY A 263 1.18 -4.05 21.25
C GLY A 263 -0.29 -3.94 20.87
N GLY A 264 -1.15 -4.52 21.71
CA GLY A 264 -2.59 -4.62 21.46
C GLY A 264 -3.00 -6.01 20.95
N GLU A 265 -4.27 -6.13 20.61
CA GLU A 265 -4.83 -7.32 19.99
C GLU A 265 -4.58 -7.31 18.48
N ASN A 266 -4.76 -8.44 17.80
CA ASN A 266 -4.70 -8.55 16.33
C ASN A 266 -3.39 -8.05 15.67
N VAL A 267 -2.27 -8.16 16.39
CA VAL A 267 -0.92 -7.87 15.88
C VAL A 267 -0.07 -9.14 15.84
N ALA A 268 0.70 -9.32 14.77
CA ALA A 268 1.40 -10.56 14.53
C ALA A 268 2.69 -10.65 15.35
N LYS A 269 2.89 -11.75 16.07
CA LYS A 269 4.15 -12.04 16.78
C LYS A 269 5.19 -12.71 15.89
N SER A 270 4.73 -13.41 14.85
CA SER A 270 5.56 -14.06 13.84
C SER A 270 4.73 -14.39 12.61
N TYR A 271 5.39 -14.77 11.52
CA TYR A 271 4.70 -15.25 10.32
C TYR A 271 3.91 -16.54 10.52
N ALA A 272 4.20 -17.30 11.58
CA ALA A 272 3.51 -18.52 11.95
C ALA A 272 2.20 -18.28 12.72
N ASP A 273 1.87 -17.01 13.05
CA ASP A 273 0.67 -16.68 13.80
C ASP A 273 -0.59 -16.76 12.91
N ALA A 274 -1.19 -17.94 12.86
CA ALA A 274 -2.32 -18.21 11.99
C ALA A 274 -3.66 -17.62 12.49
N ASN A 275 -3.68 -16.95 13.65
CA ASN A 275 -4.89 -16.35 14.22
C ASN A 275 -4.92 -14.82 14.03
N VAL A 276 -3.89 -14.26 13.42
CA VAL A 276 -3.80 -12.83 13.12
C VAL A 276 -3.95 -12.65 11.61
N ALA A 277 -4.92 -11.84 11.21
CA ALA A 277 -5.20 -11.57 9.81
C ALA A 277 -3.94 -11.10 9.07
N TYR A 278 -3.82 -11.50 7.81
CA TYR A 278 -2.76 -11.09 6.88
C TYR A 278 -1.34 -11.57 7.23
N THR A 279 -1.14 -12.50 8.17
CA THR A 279 0.13 -13.22 8.27
C THR A 279 0.24 -14.31 7.19
N PRO A 280 1.45 -14.78 6.84
CA PRO A 280 1.61 -15.94 5.97
C PRO A 280 0.85 -17.19 6.44
N ALA A 281 0.85 -17.50 7.73
CA ALA A 281 0.11 -18.64 8.27
C ALA A 281 -1.41 -18.47 8.26
N TRP A 282 -1.92 -17.24 8.39
CA TRP A 282 -3.33 -16.95 8.17
C TRP A 282 -3.70 -17.11 6.69
N ALA A 283 -2.88 -16.59 5.79
CA ALA A 283 -3.14 -16.68 4.36
C ALA A 283 -3.09 -18.13 3.86
N GLU A 284 -2.29 -19.01 4.45
CA GLU A 284 -2.31 -20.44 4.15
C GLU A 284 -3.69 -21.07 4.39
N LYS A 285 -4.37 -20.71 5.49
CA LYS A 285 -5.74 -21.20 5.78
C LYS A 285 -6.76 -20.71 4.75
N VAL A 286 -6.60 -19.46 4.30
CA VAL A 286 -7.54 -18.82 3.37
C VAL A 286 -7.33 -19.29 1.93
N THR A 287 -6.07 -19.47 1.52
CA THR A 287 -5.69 -19.65 0.11
C THR A 287 -5.32 -21.08 -0.26
N GLY A 288 -4.94 -21.90 0.72
CA GLY A 288 -4.32 -23.21 0.50
C GLY A 288 -2.85 -23.16 0.06
N VAL A 289 -2.26 -21.99 -0.15
CA VAL A 289 -0.84 -21.83 -0.49
C VAL A 289 0.00 -21.88 0.77
N LYS A 290 1.10 -22.65 0.76
CA LYS A 290 1.99 -22.79 1.92
C LYS A 290 2.50 -21.43 2.38
N ALA A 291 2.43 -21.17 3.68
CA ALA A 291 2.91 -19.95 4.32
C ALA A 291 4.39 -19.70 4.02
N ALA A 292 5.20 -20.76 3.90
CA ALA A 292 6.61 -20.66 3.53
C ALA A 292 6.81 -20.09 2.12
N ASP A 293 5.97 -20.48 1.16
CA ASP A 293 6.05 -19.98 -0.22
C ASP A 293 5.58 -18.52 -0.29
N ILE A 294 4.49 -18.17 0.42
CA ILE A 294 4.01 -16.78 0.55
C ILE A 294 5.09 -15.89 1.17
N ALA A 295 5.66 -16.31 2.30
CA ALA A 295 6.67 -15.52 3.01
C ALA A 295 7.94 -15.35 2.17
N ARG A 296 8.40 -16.44 1.55
CA ARG A 296 9.55 -16.42 0.65
C ARG A 296 9.35 -15.47 -0.52
N THR A 297 8.20 -15.54 -1.20
CA THR A 297 7.93 -14.64 -2.34
C THR A 297 7.78 -13.20 -1.91
N GLY A 298 7.10 -12.90 -0.79
CA GLY A 298 7.04 -11.55 -0.24
C GLY A 298 8.42 -10.96 0.04
N HIS A 299 9.29 -11.75 0.67
CA HIS A 299 10.69 -11.37 0.93
C HIS A 299 11.48 -11.17 -0.37
N GLU A 300 11.55 -12.19 -1.24
CA GLU A 300 12.38 -12.14 -2.45
C GLU A 300 11.92 -11.04 -3.43
N PHE A 301 10.60 -10.81 -3.55
CA PHE A 301 10.05 -9.76 -4.41
C PHE A 301 10.49 -8.37 -3.94
N ALA A 302 10.41 -8.10 -2.64
CA ALA A 302 10.88 -6.86 -2.03
C ALA A 302 12.41 -6.75 -2.07
N GLU A 303 13.14 -7.83 -1.78
CA GLU A 303 14.60 -7.85 -1.82
C GLU A 303 15.14 -7.54 -3.24
N ASN A 304 14.51 -8.11 -4.27
CA ASN A 304 14.85 -7.79 -5.65
C ASN A 304 14.57 -6.32 -5.97
N ALA A 305 13.42 -5.78 -5.55
CA ALA A 305 13.06 -4.38 -5.78
C ALA A 305 14.02 -3.42 -5.08
N GLU A 306 14.50 -3.76 -3.88
CA GLU A 306 15.55 -3.01 -3.19
C GLU A 306 16.85 -3.00 -4.02
N LYS A 307 17.35 -4.18 -4.41
CA LYS A 307 18.64 -4.32 -5.10
C LYS A 307 18.67 -3.66 -6.49
N THR A 308 17.51 -3.53 -7.12
CA THR A 308 17.38 -3.11 -8.52
C THR A 308 16.65 -1.79 -8.69
N THR A 309 16.31 -1.12 -7.58
CA THR A 309 15.51 0.11 -7.55
C THR A 309 14.19 -0.03 -8.32
N GLY A 310 13.42 -1.07 -8.00
CA GLY A 310 12.03 -1.24 -8.46
C GLY A 310 11.79 -2.23 -9.59
N LYS A 311 12.75 -3.09 -9.97
CA LYS A 311 12.58 -4.04 -11.09
C LYS A 311 11.92 -5.36 -10.69
N SER A 312 10.86 -5.26 -9.87
CA SER A 312 9.96 -6.38 -9.54
C SER A 312 8.57 -6.02 -10.08
N MET A 313 7.97 -6.92 -10.85
CA MET A 313 6.72 -6.63 -11.58
C MET A 313 5.68 -7.72 -11.36
N VAL A 314 4.42 -7.30 -11.24
CA VAL A 314 3.26 -8.20 -11.21
C VAL A 314 2.54 -8.08 -12.55
N ILE A 315 2.40 -9.18 -13.26
CA ILE A 315 1.55 -9.28 -14.45
C ILE A 315 0.22 -9.88 -14.00
N THR A 316 -0.84 -9.08 -14.10
CA THR A 316 -2.18 -9.47 -13.67
C THR A 316 -3.21 -9.29 -14.78
N TRP A 317 -4.24 -10.12 -14.76
CA TRP A 317 -5.39 -10.01 -15.64
C TRP A 317 -6.64 -10.53 -14.94
N GLY A 318 -7.82 -10.06 -15.36
CA GLY A 318 -9.09 -10.60 -14.89
C GLY A 318 -9.39 -11.96 -15.53
N ARG A 319 -9.43 -13.04 -14.74
CA ARG A 319 -10.08 -14.27 -15.19
C ARG A 319 -11.60 -14.05 -15.12
N LYS A 320 -12.28 -14.20 -16.25
CA LYS A 320 -13.74 -14.41 -16.29
C LYS A 320 -14.06 -15.84 -15.93
#